data_AF-A0A246AIN2-F1
#
_entry.id   AF-A0A246AIN2-F1
#
_cell.length_a   1.000
_cell.length_b   1.000
_cell.length_c   1.000
_cell.angle_alpha   90.00
_cell.angle_beta   90.00
_cell.angle_gamma   90.00
#
_symmetry.space_group_name_H-M   'P 1'
#
loop_
_entity.id
_entity.type
_entity.pdbx_description
1 polymer ?
#
loop_
_entity_poly.entity_id
_entity_poly.type
_entity_poly.pdbx_seq_one_letter_code
_entity_poly.pdbx_strand_id
1 'polypeptide(L)'
;MIQKFIIFIGVFALLHSCKTNTRSVYMRPTLHTLHQVNSQYSYIQLRQTVAALKPDLIAVEIRSEDLMQDSLYLKKNYPYEMWMMKQWFPAVQTAGFDWLGSDIEGQPIPENYWKEISPIKKYEKALAEDSLYSNRKSKCSHFNTERLPILKTKSLAEILSSNDAQLTGKFYTCLAESLHGSVHQRVTDFYDQRNDKLLDNIKDLIAKNRNKRILIITGDDHYAFLKDKIPHRTHQ
;
A
#
# COMPACT_ATOMS: atom_id res chain seq x y z
N MET A 1 37.51 54.51 15.38
CA MET A 1 38.18 53.18 15.49
C MET A 1 37.24 52.08 16.00
N ILE A 2 35.91 52.13 15.72
CA ILE A 2 34.93 51.13 16.22
C ILE A 2 33.77 50.99 15.22
N GLN A 3 34.06 50.68 13.95
CA GLN A 3 32.96 50.53 12.96
C GLN A 3 33.26 49.55 11.82
N LYS A 4 34.36 48.78 11.92
CA LYS A 4 34.74 47.78 10.91
C LYS A 4 34.76 46.34 11.44
N PHE A 5 34.26 46.09 12.64
CA PHE A 5 34.33 44.78 13.29
C PHE A 5 33.00 44.01 13.35
N ILE A 6 31.90 44.54 12.80
CA ILE A 6 30.57 43.91 12.90
C ILE A 6 30.17 43.14 11.63
N ILE A 7 30.94 43.23 10.55
CA ILE A 7 30.57 42.61 9.26
C ILE A 7 31.05 41.14 9.12
N PHE A 8 31.85 40.63 10.06
CA PHE A 8 32.42 39.27 9.94
C PHE A 8 31.68 38.16 10.70
N ILE A 9 30.66 38.48 11.51
CA ILE A 9 29.91 37.46 12.30
C ILE A 9 28.56 37.09 11.66
N GLY A 10 28.06 37.88 10.70
CA GLY A 10 26.76 37.64 10.05
C GLY A 10 26.74 36.54 8.98
N VAL A 11 27.90 36.10 8.47
CA VAL A 11 27.96 35.14 7.34
C VAL A 11 28.09 33.68 7.80
N PHE A 12 28.55 33.43 9.03
CA PHE A 12 28.68 32.05 9.53
C PHE A 12 27.37 31.40 10.01
N ALA A 13 26.34 32.21 10.28
CA ALA A 13 25.03 31.70 10.72
C ALA A 13 24.14 31.16 9.58
N LEU A 14 24.48 31.43 8.31
CA LEU A 14 23.73 30.94 7.14
C LEU A 14 24.19 29.58 6.61
N LEU A 15 25.29 29.03 7.15
CA LEU A 15 25.83 27.73 6.72
C LEU A 15 25.42 26.54 7.62
N HIS A 16 24.59 26.76 8.64
CA HIS A 16 24.32 25.77 9.70
C HIS A 16 22.98 25.01 9.61
N SER A 17 22.29 24.97 8.46
CA SER A 17 21.16 24.03 8.33
C SER A 17 20.76 23.69 6.90
N CYS A 18 21.72 23.37 6.04
CA CYS A 18 21.42 22.34 5.04
C CYS A 18 21.51 20.97 5.73
N LYS A 19 20.57 20.66 6.64
CA LYS A 19 20.28 19.27 6.96
C LYS A 19 19.92 18.64 5.63
N THR A 20 20.82 17.81 5.11
CA THR A 20 20.54 16.94 3.97
C THR A 20 19.21 16.28 4.26
N ASN A 21 18.20 16.62 3.46
CA ASN A 21 16.81 16.23 3.66
C ASN A 21 16.71 14.72 3.39
N THR A 22 17.18 13.90 4.34
CA THR A 22 17.22 12.45 4.19
C THR A 22 15.79 11.94 4.25
N ARG A 23 15.22 11.77 3.06
CA ARG A 23 13.93 11.13 2.81
C ARG A 23 13.83 9.86 3.65
N SER A 24 13.01 9.91 4.70
CA SER A 24 12.83 8.79 5.64
C SER A 24 11.50 8.11 5.32
N VAL A 25 11.47 7.46 4.16
CA VAL A 25 10.31 6.70 3.69
C VAL A 25 10.50 5.25 4.10
N TYR A 26 9.46 4.67 4.68
CA TYR A 26 9.36 3.26 5.05
C TYR A 26 8.13 2.69 4.38
N MET A 27 8.17 1.41 4.04
CA MET A 27 7.04 0.70 3.43
C MET A 27 6.89 -0.65 4.12
N ARG A 28 5.66 -1.03 4.47
CA ARG A 28 5.36 -2.31 5.11
C ARG A 28 4.15 -2.97 4.44
N PRO A 29 4.25 -4.27 4.08
CA PRO A 29 3.10 -5.04 3.66
C PRO A 29 2.15 -5.29 4.84
N THR A 30 0.86 -5.38 4.56
CA THR A 30 -0.14 -5.94 5.49
C THR A 30 -0.69 -7.24 4.94
N LEU A 31 -1.15 -8.09 5.86
CA LEU A 31 -1.62 -9.43 5.57
C LEU A 31 -3.16 -9.53 5.53
N HIS A 32 -3.87 -8.40 5.64
CA HIS A 32 -5.33 -8.37 5.77
C HIS A 32 -5.82 -9.33 6.87
N THR A 33 -6.80 -10.18 6.56
CA THR A 33 -7.35 -11.16 7.51
C THR A 33 -6.31 -12.18 7.99
N LEU A 34 -5.20 -12.39 7.28
CA LEU A 34 -4.16 -13.32 7.72
C LEU A 34 -3.40 -12.81 8.97
N HIS A 35 -3.46 -11.52 9.29
CA HIS A 35 -3.00 -11.01 10.59
C HIS A 35 -3.73 -11.66 11.79
N GLN A 36 -4.93 -12.25 11.59
CA GLN A 36 -5.67 -12.93 12.65
C GLN A 36 -5.05 -14.30 13.00
N VAL A 37 -4.39 -14.94 12.05
CA VAL A 37 -3.86 -16.30 12.20
C VAL A 37 -2.34 -16.35 12.25
N ASN A 38 -1.65 -15.29 11.79
CA ASN A 38 -0.20 -15.19 11.90
C ASN A 38 0.20 -14.64 13.27
N SER A 39 0.70 -15.52 14.14
CA SER A 39 1.15 -15.16 15.49
C SER A 39 2.45 -14.34 15.52
N GLN A 40 3.25 -14.40 14.46
CA GLN A 40 4.53 -13.71 14.32
C GLN A 40 4.40 -12.33 13.66
N TYR A 41 3.30 -12.08 12.96
CA TYR A 41 2.96 -10.78 12.39
C TYR A 41 1.46 -10.51 12.47
N SER A 42 0.90 -10.47 13.68
CA SER A 42 -0.51 -10.15 13.89
C SER A 42 -0.77 -8.64 13.85
N TYR A 43 -2.03 -8.22 13.99
CA TYR A 43 -2.38 -6.80 14.16
C TYR A 43 -1.64 -6.14 15.34
N ILE A 44 -1.32 -6.89 16.40
CA ILE A 44 -0.55 -6.37 17.55
C ILE A 44 0.88 -6.06 17.11
N GLN A 45 1.55 -7.00 16.42
CA GLN A 45 2.91 -6.78 15.92
C GLN A 45 2.96 -5.68 14.86
N LEU A 46 1.95 -5.58 13.99
CA LEU A 46 1.83 -4.46 13.05
C LEU A 46 1.77 -3.13 13.80
N ARG A 47 0.89 -3.00 14.79
CA ARG A 47 0.78 -1.78 15.62
C ARG A 47 2.10 -1.46 16.32
N GLN A 48 2.76 -2.45 16.92
CA GLN A 48 4.06 -2.26 17.57
C GLN A 48 5.14 -1.78 16.59
N THR A 49 5.18 -2.34 15.38
CA THR A 49 6.12 -1.95 14.33
C THR A 49 5.91 -0.49 13.91
N VAL A 50 4.65 -0.08 13.72
CA VAL A 50 4.31 1.32 13.39
C VAL A 50 4.73 2.25 14.53
N ALA A 51 4.43 1.88 15.78
CA ALA A 51 4.76 2.68 16.96
C ALA A 51 6.28 2.88 17.12
N ALA A 52 7.07 1.82 16.92
CA ALA A 52 8.53 1.88 17.01
C ALA A 52 9.14 2.83 15.96
N LEU A 53 8.54 2.88 14.77
CA LEU A 53 8.94 3.75 13.68
C LEU A 53 8.74 5.24 13.96
N LYS A 54 7.80 5.59 14.85
CA LYS A 54 7.41 6.99 15.17
C LYS A 54 7.25 7.85 13.89
N PRO A 55 6.36 7.46 12.95
CA PRO A 55 6.18 8.22 11.71
C PRO A 55 5.53 9.58 12.00
N ASP A 56 5.86 10.57 11.16
CA ASP A 56 5.16 11.86 11.13
C ASP A 56 3.91 11.79 10.24
N LEU A 57 3.91 10.85 9.29
CA LEU A 57 2.82 10.60 8.35
C LEU A 57 2.67 9.10 8.10
N ILE A 58 1.45 8.58 8.23
CA ILE A 58 1.08 7.21 7.84
C ILE A 58 0.24 7.30 6.57
N ALA A 59 0.75 6.76 5.47
CA ALA A 59 0.03 6.59 4.22
C ALA A 59 -0.61 5.20 4.21
N VAL A 60 -1.93 5.11 4.02
CA VAL A 60 -2.70 3.87 4.01
C VAL A 60 -3.43 3.66 2.68
N GLU A 61 -3.63 2.41 2.30
CA GLU A 61 -4.40 2.01 1.11
C GLU A 61 -5.91 2.22 1.35
N ILE A 62 -6.29 3.49 1.48
CA ILE A 62 -7.65 4.03 1.50
C ILE A 62 -7.67 5.18 0.50
N ARG A 63 -8.79 5.38 -0.21
CA ARG A 63 -8.92 6.52 -1.12
C ARG A 63 -8.86 7.82 -0.32
N SER A 64 -8.23 8.86 -0.87
CA SER A 64 -8.07 10.14 -0.15
C SER A 64 -9.41 10.75 0.26
N GLU A 65 -10.42 10.65 -0.61
CA GLU A 65 -11.80 11.13 -0.39
C GLU A 65 -12.56 10.35 0.70
N ASP A 66 -12.10 9.14 1.05
CA ASP A 66 -12.78 8.27 2.01
C ASP A 66 -12.23 8.37 3.44
N LEU A 67 -11.02 8.91 3.63
CA LEU A 67 -10.32 8.92 4.93
C LEU A 67 -11.07 9.63 6.08
N MET A 68 -12.00 10.52 5.73
CA MET A 68 -12.77 11.30 6.70
C MET A 68 -14.17 10.73 6.93
N GLN A 69 -14.51 9.61 6.27
CA GLN A 69 -15.77 8.91 6.50
C GLN A 69 -15.79 8.23 7.88
N ASP A 70 -16.99 7.86 8.32
CA ASP A 70 -17.17 7.20 9.62
C ASP A 70 -16.62 5.77 9.64
N SER A 71 -16.54 5.18 10.84
CA SER A 71 -16.01 3.84 11.03
C SER A 71 -16.87 2.74 10.42
N LEU A 72 -18.18 2.92 10.27
CA LEU A 72 -19.07 1.96 9.65
C LEU A 72 -18.81 1.89 8.15
N TYR A 73 -18.70 3.05 7.49
CA TYR A 73 -18.32 3.18 6.10
C TYR A 73 -16.94 2.57 5.85
N LEU A 74 -15.94 2.95 6.66
CA LEU A 74 -14.57 2.47 6.48
C LEU A 74 -14.48 0.95 6.68
N LYS A 75 -15.14 0.40 7.71
CA LYS A 75 -15.19 -1.04 7.97
C LYS A 75 -15.87 -1.83 6.84
N LYS A 76 -16.87 -1.25 6.17
CA LYS A 76 -17.57 -1.87 5.04
C LYS A 76 -16.69 -1.96 3.80
N ASN A 77 -15.77 -1.00 3.61
CA ASN A 77 -15.07 -0.80 2.34
C ASN A 77 -13.58 -1.12 2.37
N TYR A 78 -12.94 -1.17 3.54
CA TYR A 78 -11.49 -1.29 3.67
C TYR A 78 -11.06 -2.37 4.67
N PRO A 79 -9.89 -3.02 4.46
CA PRO A 79 -9.32 -3.95 5.42
C PRO A 79 -9.13 -3.32 6.79
N TYR A 80 -9.28 -4.14 7.85
CA TYR A 80 -9.29 -3.69 9.24
C TYR A 80 -8.10 -2.81 9.60
N GLU A 81 -6.89 -3.26 9.26
CA GLU A 81 -5.66 -2.55 9.58
C GLU A 81 -5.52 -1.21 8.88
N MET A 82 -6.11 -1.03 7.68
CA MET A 82 -5.97 0.21 6.93
C MET A 82 -6.69 1.36 7.64
N TRP A 83 -7.96 1.16 8.00
CA TRP A 83 -8.76 2.21 8.62
C TRP A 83 -8.47 2.36 10.13
N MET A 84 -7.97 1.31 10.77
CA MET A 84 -7.57 1.38 12.17
C MET A 84 -6.30 2.18 12.41
N MET A 85 -5.45 2.48 11.41
CA MET A 85 -4.24 3.29 11.62
C MET A 85 -4.55 4.64 12.27
N LYS A 86 -5.62 5.32 11.84
CA LYS A 86 -6.06 6.59 12.43
C LYS A 86 -6.51 6.45 13.88
N GLN A 87 -7.06 5.30 14.25
CA GLN A 87 -7.51 4.99 15.62
C GLN A 87 -6.37 4.55 16.53
N TRP A 88 -5.41 3.79 15.98
CA TRP A 88 -4.21 3.36 16.71
C TRP A 88 -3.21 4.50 16.93
N PHE A 89 -3.16 5.46 16.00
CA PHE A 89 -2.21 6.57 16.02
C PHE A 89 -2.90 7.93 15.79
N PRO A 90 -3.82 8.36 16.66
CA PRO A 90 -4.64 9.56 16.44
C PRO A 90 -3.81 10.86 16.42
N ALA A 91 -2.61 10.85 17.01
CA ALA A 91 -1.69 11.98 17.00
C ALA A 91 -0.82 12.07 15.73
N VAL A 92 -0.86 11.04 14.86
CA VAL A 92 -0.07 10.99 13.62
C VAL A 92 -0.97 11.31 12.44
N GLN A 93 -0.50 12.18 11.54
CA GLN A 93 -1.24 12.48 10.32
C GLN A 93 -1.42 11.20 9.50
N THR A 94 -2.64 10.95 9.01
CA THR A 94 -2.95 9.85 8.10
C THR A 94 -3.29 10.39 6.72
N ALA A 95 -2.79 9.76 5.66
CA ALA A 95 -3.08 10.09 4.26
C ALA A 95 -3.45 8.82 3.47
N GLY A 96 -4.30 8.98 2.46
CA GLY A 96 -4.86 7.89 1.66
C GLY A 96 -4.22 7.92 0.28
N PHE A 97 -3.93 6.76 -0.30
CA PHE A 97 -3.34 6.69 -1.64
C PHE A 97 -4.04 5.69 -2.56
N ASP A 98 -5.15 5.07 -2.12
CA ASP A 98 -5.83 4.06 -2.93
C ASP A 98 -6.55 4.65 -4.15
N TRP A 99 -6.83 3.79 -5.12
CA TRP A 99 -7.62 4.06 -6.30
C TRP A 99 -8.44 2.82 -6.67
N LEU A 100 -9.75 2.98 -6.86
CA LEU A 100 -10.69 1.86 -7.02
C LEU A 100 -11.42 1.86 -8.37
N GLY A 101 -10.96 2.67 -9.32
CA GLY A 101 -11.63 2.92 -10.59
C GLY A 101 -12.00 4.38 -10.79
N SER A 102 -12.01 4.84 -12.04
CA SER A 102 -12.37 6.21 -12.41
C SER A 102 -13.87 6.48 -12.31
N ASP A 103 -14.70 5.44 -12.25
CA ASP A 103 -16.16 5.52 -12.18
C ASP A 103 -16.67 6.05 -10.83
N ILE A 104 -15.86 5.95 -9.77
CA ILE A 104 -16.20 6.42 -8.43
C ILE A 104 -15.21 7.47 -7.90
N GLU A 105 -14.30 7.98 -8.73
CA GLU A 105 -13.26 8.92 -8.31
C GLU A 105 -13.87 10.25 -7.82
N GLY A 106 -13.45 10.67 -6.62
CA GLY A 106 -13.99 11.89 -5.98
C GLY A 106 -15.42 11.75 -5.46
N GLN A 107 -16.02 10.56 -5.55
CA GLN A 107 -17.35 10.25 -5.03
C GLN A 107 -17.27 9.22 -3.90
N PRO A 108 -18.18 9.26 -2.92
CA PRO A 108 -18.32 8.17 -1.96
C PRO A 108 -18.59 6.84 -2.67
N ILE A 109 -18.05 5.74 -2.13
CA ILE A 109 -18.36 4.39 -2.57
C ILE A 109 -19.87 4.18 -2.38
N PRO A 110 -20.64 3.96 -3.46
CA PRO A 110 -22.08 3.77 -3.37
C PRO A 110 -22.44 2.57 -2.49
N GLU A 111 -23.65 2.59 -1.93
CA GLU A 111 -24.18 1.39 -1.30
C GLU A 111 -24.24 0.22 -2.29
N ASN A 112 -23.93 -0.99 -1.82
CA ASN A 112 -23.84 -2.21 -2.62
C ASN A 112 -22.79 -2.20 -3.76
N TYR A 113 -21.87 -1.22 -3.77
CA TYR A 113 -20.88 -1.08 -4.84
C TYR A 113 -20.14 -2.39 -5.15
N TRP A 114 -19.57 -3.03 -4.13
CA TRP A 114 -18.79 -4.26 -4.26
C TRP A 114 -19.58 -5.47 -4.78
N LYS A 115 -20.90 -5.47 -4.60
CA LYS A 115 -21.76 -6.61 -4.96
C LYS A 115 -22.38 -6.42 -6.34
N GLU A 116 -22.79 -5.20 -6.67
CA GLU A 116 -23.73 -4.95 -7.78
C GLU A 116 -23.23 -3.93 -8.80
N ILE A 117 -22.38 -2.98 -8.40
CA ILE A 117 -22.04 -1.82 -9.25
C ILE A 117 -20.63 -1.96 -9.82
N SER A 118 -19.66 -2.32 -8.97
CA SER A 118 -18.22 -2.37 -9.24
C SER A 118 -17.91 -3.09 -10.56
N PRO A 119 -17.35 -2.37 -11.56
CA PRO A 119 -17.01 -2.96 -12.85
C PRO A 119 -16.03 -4.12 -12.72
N ILE A 120 -15.01 -3.99 -11.86
CA ILE A 120 -14.03 -5.06 -11.65
C ILE A 120 -14.69 -6.30 -11.04
N LYS A 121 -15.62 -6.16 -10.10
CA LYS A 121 -16.33 -7.31 -9.51
C LYS A 121 -17.22 -8.02 -10.53
N LYS A 122 -17.79 -7.28 -11.50
CA LYS A 122 -18.51 -7.87 -12.63
C LYS A 122 -17.57 -8.68 -13.53
N TYR A 123 -16.40 -8.17 -13.87
CA TYR A 123 -15.41 -8.92 -14.66
C TYR A 123 -14.86 -10.14 -13.91
N GLU A 124 -14.57 -10.02 -12.61
CA GLU A 124 -14.12 -11.14 -11.77
C GLU A 124 -15.18 -12.25 -11.70
N LYS A 125 -16.47 -11.88 -11.58
CA LYS A 125 -17.59 -12.82 -11.58
C LYS A 125 -17.72 -13.52 -12.94
N ALA A 126 -17.69 -12.76 -14.03
CA ALA A 126 -17.76 -13.32 -15.38
C ALA A 126 -16.60 -14.30 -15.66
N LEU A 127 -15.39 -13.98 -15.20
CA LEU A 127 -14.23 -14.87 -15.27
C LEU A 127 -14.44 -16.16 -14.47
N ALA A 128 -15.05 -16.06 -13.28
CA ALA A 128 -15.32 -17.24 -12.45
C ALA A 128 -16.40 -18.16 -13.05
N GLU A 129 -17.38 -17.59 -13.75
CA GLU A 129 -18.48 -18.31 -14.42
C GLU A 129 -18.05 -18.92 -15.76
N ASP A 130 -17.03 -18.38 -16.41
CA ASP A 130 -16.46 -18.92 -17.64
C ASP A 130 -15.52 -20.10 -17.33
N SER A 131 -16.02 -21.34 -17.51
CA SER A 131 -15.27 -22.56 -17.20
C SER A 131 -13.91 -22.67 -17.90
N LEU A 132 -13.77 -22.18 -19.14
CA LEU A 132 -12.50 -22.24 -19.88
C LEU A 132 -11.47 -21.34 -19.21
N TYR A 133 -11.82 -20.08 -18.95
CA TYR A 133 -10.87 -19.11 -18.38
C TYR A 133 -10.68 -19.26 -16.88
N SER A 134 -11.70 -19.71 -16.15
CA SER A 134 -11.58 -20.12 -14.75
C SER A 134 -10.57 -21.28 -14.59
N ASN A 135 -10.61 -22.26 -15.49
CA ASN A 135 -9.61 -23.34 -15.53
C ASN A 135 -8.20 -22.87 -15.95
N ARG A 136 -8.08 -21.81 -16.75
CA ARG A 136 -6.77 -21.20 -17.04
C ARG A 136 -6.22 -20.48 -15.81
N LYS A 137 -7.04 -19.66 -15.15
CA LYS A 137 -6.70 -18.98 -13.89
C LYS A 137 -6.27 -19.97 -12.81
N SER A 138 -6.94 -21.11 -12.69
CA SER A 138 -6.61 -22.11 -11.66
C SER A 138 -5.21 -22.69 -11.81
N LYS A 139 -4.62 -22.71 -13.01
CA LYS A 139 -3.22 -23.12 -13.23
C LYS A 139 -2.23 -22.19 -12.52
N CYS A 140 -2.58 -20.92 -12.32
CA CYS A 140 -1.75 -19.97 -11.58
C CYS A 140 -1.91 -20.09 -10.05
N SER A 141 -2.90 -20.84 -9.56
CA SER A 141 -3.21 -20.90 -8.12
C SER A 141 -2.09 -21.45 -7.24
N HIS A 142 -1.21 -22.29 -7.80
CA HIS A 142 -0.09 -22.89 -7.05
C HIS A 142 0.84 -21.83 -6.44
N PHE A 143 1.04 -20.69 -7.09
CA PHE A 143 1.80 -19.58 -6.51
C PHE A 143 1.17 -19.09 -5.20
N ASN A 144 -0.16 -18.96 -5.13
CA ASN A 144 -0.84 -18.58 -3.89
C ASN A 144 -0.80 -19.70 -2.85
N THR A 145 -0.87 -20.97 -3.27
CA THR A 145 -0.67 -22.11 -2.37
C THR A 145 0.70 -22.09 -1.72
N GLU A 146 1.76 -21.76 -2.47
CA GLU A 146 3.13 -21.63 -1.97
C GLU A 146 3.33 -20.41 -1.05
N ARG A 147 2.63 -19.29 -1.31
CA ARG A 147 2.67 -18.10 -0.46
C ARG A 147 2.02 -18.30 0.90
N LEU A 148 0.93 -19.08 0.97
CA LEU A 148 0.12 -19.17 2.19
C LEU A 148 0.92 -19.58 3.45
N PRO A 149 1.81 -20.59 3.43
CA PRO A 149 2.65 -20.92 4.58
C PRO A 149 3.54 -19.75 5.03
N ILE A 150 4.08 -18.97 4.10
CA ILE A 150 4.88 -17.77 4.41
C ILE A 150 4.01 -16.76 5.15
N LEU A 151 2.90 -16.35 4.55
CA LEU A 151 2.03 -15.30 5.08
C LEU A 151 1.32 -15.69 6.38
N LYS A 152 1.11 -16.99 6.62
CA LYS A 152 0.44 -17.49 7.84
C LYS A 152 1.37 -17.67 9.03
N THR A 153 2.67 -17.85 8.83
CA THR A 153 3.55 -18.32 9.93
C THR A 153 4.79 -17.46 10.15
N LYS A 154 5.25 -16.72 9.15
CA LYS A 154 6.50 -15.96 9.23
C LYS A 154 6.30 -14.59 9.86
N SER A 155 7.31 -14.11 10.57
CA SER A 155 7.41 -12.71 11.02
C SER A 155 7.55 -11.75 9.84
N LEU A 156 7.36 -10.45 10.08
CA LEU A 156 7.56 -9.43 9.05
C LEU A 156 8.95 -9.50 8.39
N ALA A 157 10.02 -9.66 9.17
CA ALA A 157 11.37 -9.73 8.64
C ALA A 157 11.58 -10.96 7.73
N GLU A 158 11.01 -12.09 8.13
CA GLU A 158 11.05 -13.33 7.35
C GLU A 158 10.17 -13.27 6.10
N ILE A 159 9.03 -12.57 6.13
CA ILE A 159 8.20 -12.31 4.94
C ILE A 159 8.99 -11.46 3.94
N LEU A 160 9.56 -10.34 4.40
CA LEU A 160 10.31 -9.40 3.56
C LEU A 160 11.56 -10.01 2.90
N SER A 161 12.17 -11.02 3.53
CA SER A 161 13.34 -11.74 3.01
C SER A 161 13.00 -13.05 2.28
N SER A 162 11.72 -13.43 2.24
CA SER A 162 11.27 -14.63 1.54
C SER A 162 11.12 -14.41 0.03
N ASN A 163 10.74 -15.48 -0.68
CA ASN A 163 10.34 -15.43 -2.07
C ASN A 163 8.88 -15.02 -2.29
N ASP A 164 8.15 -14.56 -1.26
CA ASP A 164 6.73 -14.19 -1.39
C ASP A 164 6.50 -13.15 -2.51
N ALA A 165 7.23 -12.04 -2.51
CA ALA A 165 7.09 -11.01 -3.55
C ALA A 165 7.37 -11.55 -4.97
N GLN A 166 8.27 -12.53 -5.10
CA GLN A 166 8.53 -13.21 -6.36
C GLN A 166 7.34 -14.10 -6.77
N LEU A 167 6.75 -14.84 -5.83
CA LEU A 167 5.56 -15.67 -6.08
C LEU A 167 4.36 -14.80 -6.46
N THR A 168 4.18 -13.65 -5.81
CA THR A 168 3.16 -12.65 -6.16
C THR A 168 3.34 -12.18 -7.61
N GLY A 169 4.55 -11.78 -7.99
CA GLY A 169 4.84 -11.38 -9.38
C GLY A 169 4.57 -12.50 -10.39
N LYS A 170 4.96 -13.74 -10.07
CA LYS A 170 4.68 -14.91 -10.92
C LYS A 170 3.18 -15.19 -11.05
N PHE A 171 2.41 -15.02 -9.98
CA PHE A 171 0.95 -15.16 -10.02
C PHE A 171 0.32 -14.17 -10.99
N TYR A 172 0.62 -12.88 -10.86
CA TYR A 172 0.04 -11.85 -11.73
C TYR A 172 0.50 -11.98 -13.19
N THR A 173 1.77 -12.36 -13.42
CA THR A 173 2.28 -12.64 -14.77
C THR A 173 1.53 -13.81 -15.41
N CYS A 174 1.43 -14.94 -14.70
CA CYS A 174 0.68 -16.11 -15.17
C CYS A 174 -0.79 -15.78 -15.44
N LEU A 175 -1.42 -14.97 -14.57
CA LEU A 175 -2.81 -14.55 -14.73
C LEU A 175 -2.98 -13.70 -15.99
N ALA A 176 -2.14 -12.70 -16.20
CA ALA A 176 -2.17 -11.84 -17.39
C ALA A 176 -2.00 -12.65 -18.68
N GLU A 177 -1.01 -13.54 -18.73
CA GLU A 177 -0.79 -14.44 -19.87
C GLU A 177 -2.00 -15.36 -20.12
N SER A 178 -2.60 -15.89 -19.06
CA SER A 178 -3.75 -16.81 -19.15
C SER A 178 -5.01 -16.16 -19.70
N LEU A 179 -5.17 -14.84 -19.50
CA LEU A 179 -6.33 -14.06 -19.90
C LEU A 179 -6.09 -13.22 -21.17
N HIS A 180 -4.85 -13.18 -21.67
CA HIS A 180 -4.46 -12.35 -22.81
C HIS A 180 -5.33 -12.59 -24.05
N GLY A 181 -5.74 -11.50 -24.70
CA GLY A 181 -6.57 -11.53 -25.91
C GLY A 181 -8.04 -11.92 -25.67
N SER A 182 -8.47 -12.06 -24.42
CA SER A 182 -9.85 -12.38 -24.07
C SER A 182 -10.59 -11.18 -23.46
N VAL A 183 -11.92 -11.27 -23.38
CA VAL A 183 -12.73 -10.27 -22.65
C VAL A 183 -12.35 -10.19 -21.16
N HIS A 184 -11.81 -11.27 -20.60
CA HIS A 184 -11.41 -11.36 -19.20
C HIS A 184 -10.06 -10.68 -18.91
N GLN A 185 -9.30 -10.30 -19.94
CA GLN A 185 -8.07 -9.52 -19.78
C GLN A 185 -8.31 -8.21 -19.00
N ARG A 186 -9.54 -7.68 -19.06
CA ARG A 186 -9.95 -6.48 -18.30
C ARG A 186 -9.72 -6.59 -16.79
N VAL A 187 -9.69 -7.81 -16.24
CA VAL A 187 -9.37 -8.03 -14.82
C VAL A 187 -7.93 -7.64 -14.53
N THR A 188 -6.99 -8.13 -15.34
CA THR A 188 -5.55 -7.86 -15.16
C THR A 188 -5.20 -6.44 -15.56
N ASP A 189 -5.82 -5.91 -16.62
CA ASP A 189 -5.63 -4.51 -17.03
C ASP A 189 -6.02 -3.55 -15.89
N PHE A 190 -7.10 -3.83 -15.16
CA PHE A 190 -7.51 -3.04 -14.00
C PHE A 190 -6.52 -3.16 -12.83
N TYR A 191 -6.00 -4.37 -12.55
CA TYR A 191 -5.02 -4.55 -11.48
C TYR A 191 -3.72 -3.79 -11.76
N ASP A 192 -3.25 -3.81 -13.01
CA ASP A 192 -2.06 -3.06 -13.44
C ASP A 192 -2.32 -1.56 -13.35
N GLN A 193 -3.46 -1.09 -13.85
CA GLN A 193 -3.85 0.33 -13.75
C GLN A 193 -3.93 0.78 -12.29
N ARG A 194 -4.49 -0.04 -11.39
CA ARG A 194 -4.55 0.26 -9.96
C ARG A 194 -3.14 0.39 -9.39
N ASN A 195 -2.26 -0.57 -9.66
CA ASN A 195 -0.86 -0.53 -9.23
C ASN A 195 -0.14 0.76 -9.66
N ASP A 196 -0.31 1.18 -10.91
CA ASP A 196 0.26 2.43 -11.42
C ASP A 196 -0.31 3.65 -10.71
N LYS A 197 -1.62 3.70 -10.48
CA LYS A 197 -2.26 4.78 -9.72
C LYS A 197 -1.79 4.84 -8.27
N LEU A 198 -1.65 3.70 -7.59
CA LEU A 198 -1.08 3.65 -6.24
C LEU A 198 0.35 4.22 -6.23
N LEU A 199 1.18 3.83 -7.20
CA LEU A 199 2.55 4.30 -7.33
C LEU A 199 2.62 5.82 -7.49
N ASP A 200 1.81 6.38 -8.39
CA ASP A 200 1.77 7.82 -8.65
C ASP A 200 1.27 8.60 -7.43
N ASN A 201 0.20 8.13 -6.78
CA ASN A 201 -0.33 8.73 -5.56
C ASN A 201 0.71 8.73 -4.43
N ILE A 202 1.46 7.63 -4.27
CA ILE A 202 2.53 7.55 -3.27
C ILE A 202 3.68 8.51 -3.63
N LYS A 203 4.12 8.56 -4.89
CA LYS A 203 5.18 9.49 -5.32
C LYS A 203 4.81 10.94 -5.01
N ASP A 204 3.57 11.33 -5.31
CA ASP A 204 3.01 12.64 -5.01
C ASP A 204 2.98 12.93 -3.52
N LEU A 205 2.49 11.97 -2.72
CA LEU A 205 2.44 12.09 -1.27
C LEU A 205 3.83 12.31 -0.69
N ILE A 206 4.82 11.54 -1.13
CA ILE A 206 6.20 11.71 -0.66
C ILE A 206 6.77 13.06 -1.14
N ALA A 207 6.49 13.49 -2.38
CA ALA A 207 6.97 14.76 -2.91
C ALA A 207 6.43 15.96 -2.13
N LYS A 208 5.19 15.88 -1.63
CA LYS A 208 4.53 16.89 -0.79
C LYS A 208 4.98 16.87 0.68
N ASN A 209 5.67 15.82 1.12
CA ASN A 209 6.04 15.58 2.53
C ASN A 209 7.53 15.25 2.72
N ARG A 210 8.43 15.88 1.95
CA ARG A 210 9.87 15.51 1.88
C ARG A 210 10.62 15.57 3.21
N ASN A 211 10.19 16.42 4.14
CA ASN A 211 10.79 16.61 5.46
C ASN A 211 10.21 15.70 6.55
N LYS A 212 9.26 14.82 6.21
CA LYS A 212 8.60 13.92 7.15
C LYS A 212 9.19 12.51 7.10
N ARG A 213 9.11 11.81 8.24
CA ARG A 213 9.17 10.35 8.30
C ARG A 213 7.84 9.78 7.85
N ILE A 214 7.83 9.17 6.67
CA ILE A 214 6.63 8.65 6.04
C ILE A 214 6.64 7.12 6.16
N LEU A 215 5.57 6.56 6.69
CA LEU A 215 5.32 5.12 6.65
C LEU A 215 4.19 4.82 5.68
N ILE A 216 4.45 4.02 4.67
CA ILE A 216 3.46 3.51 3.71
C ILE A 216 3.04 2.12 4.15
N ILE A 217 1.73 1.91 4.29
CA ILE A 217 1.09 0.66 4.62
C ILE A 217 0.19 0.26 3.44
N THR A 218 0.42 -0.92 2.88
CA THR A 218 -0.29 -1.43 1.69
C THR A 218 -0.46 -2.93 1.79
N GLY A 219 -1.43 -3.51 1.10
CA GLY A 219 -1.58 -4.97 1.03
C GLY A 219 -0.32 -5.64 0.47
N ASP A 220 -0.04 -6.85 0.93
CA ASP A 220 1.15 -7.63 0.53
C ASP A 220 1.30 -7.79 -1.00
N ASP A 221 0.19 -7.95 -1.72
CA ASP A 221 0.20 -8.03 -3.18
C ASP A 221 0.72 -6.74 -3.84
N HIS A 222 0.25 -5.58 -3.38
CA HIS A 222 0.69 -4.27 -3.88
C HIS A 222 2.11 -3.94 -3.42
N TYR A 223 2.49 -4.36 -2.21
CA TYR A 223 3.86 -4.21 -1.72
C TYR A 223 4.88 -4.83 -2.69
N ALA A 224 4.60 -6.03 -3.22
CA ALA A 224 5.48 -6.70 -4.18
C ALA A 224 5.72 -5.86 -5.44
N PHE A 225 4.70 -5.17 -5.95
CA PHE A 225 4.83 -4.26 -7.09
C PHE A 225 5.57 -2.95 -6.75
N LEU A 226 5.29 -2.39 -5.57
CA LEU A 226 5.69 -1.05 -5.16
C LEU A 226 7.12 -0.98 -4.61
N LYS A 227 7.59 -2.02 -3.91
CA LYS A 227 8.85 -2.01 -3.14
C LYS A 227 10.07 -1.60 -3.96
N ASP A 228 10.16 -2.02 -5.22
CA ASP A 228 11.32 -1.75 -6.07
C ASP A 228 11.20 -0.40 -6.82
N LYS A 229 10.01 0.21 -6.82
CA LYS A 229 9.72 1.46 -7.54
C LYS A 229 9.73 2.68 -6.63
N ILE A 230 9.62 2.49 -5.31
CA ILE A 230 9.63 3.55 -4.31
C ILE A 230 10.89 3.40 -3.46
N PRO A 231 11.84 4.35 -3.53
CA PRO A 231 13.01 4.36 -2.66
C PRO A 231 12.57 4.46 -1.20
N HIS A 232 12.84 3.41 -0.43
CA HIS A 232 12.43 3.30 0.96
C HIS A 232 13.50 2.57 1.79
N ARG A 233 13.39 2.71 3.11
CA ARG A 233 14.25 2.04 4.08
C ARG A 233 13.57 0.77 4.55
N THR A 234 14.30 -0.33 4.55
CA THR A 234 13.91 -1.56 5.25
C THR A 234 14.48 -1.47 6.66
N HIS A 235 13.67 -1.12 7.66
CA HIS A 235 14.11 -1.30 9.06
C HIS A 235 14.15 -2.81 9.32
N GLN A 236 15.36 -3.34 9.54
CA GLN A 236 15.57 -4.56 10.34
C GLN A 236 15.40 -4.18 11.81
#